data_AF-A0A9X9FUE8-F1
#
_entry.id   AF-A0A9X9FUE8-F1
#
_cell.length_a   1.000
_cell.length_b   1.000
_cell.length_c   1.000
_cell.angle_alpha   90.00
_cell.angle_beta   90.00
_cell.angle_gamma   90.00
#
_symmetry.space_group_name_H-M   'P 1'
#
loop_
_entity.id
_entity.type
_entity.pdbx_description
1 polymer ?
#
loop_
_entity_poly.entity_id
_entity_poly.type
_entity_poly.pdbx_seq_one_letter_code
_entity_poly.pdbx_strand_id
1 'polypeptide(L)'
;MNTLAQLKAGHLAGITRLDLSCGLTEFPEEIFGLADSLEILNLSGNALSRLPDDLHRLPHLRVLFCSDNAFTELPECLGQCAKLSMIGFKANQISHVPAAALPPLLRWLILTDNCISQLPCELGERPLLQKLMLAGNQLTQLPQSLANCSNLELIRIASNRLTRLPEWLLTLPSLTWLAYAGNPVEMAVDVAVDDTTAAIPWTELELADVLGEGASGVIRKALWTPMAKPVAVKLYKGTITSDGSPLHEMQACIAAGLHPNLIKVQGRVVGAPEDQAALVMDLIDPSYRNLAALPSLASCTRDVYDPATRFSLDVALRMARGIASVAAHLHRHGITHGDLYGHNILWNEAGDCLLGDFGAASFHAKADTLETRALQRIEVRAFGVLLGELLERVEAGLIDEALVALQKSCCQPDVLARPSFEEINALLQSIQHQ
;
A
#
# COMPACT_ATOMS: atom_id res chain seq x y z
N MET A 1 13.02 4.44 -21.12
CA MET A 1 14.31 4.03 -20.54
C MET A 1 15.41 4.75 -21.28
N ASN A 2 16.36 5.34 -20.55
CA ASN A 2 17.58 5.89 -21.12
C ASN A 2 18.58 4.75 -21.36
N THR A 3 19.57 4.97 -22.23
CA THR A 3 20.63 3.99 -22.46
C THR A 3 21.97 4.48 -21.92
N LEU A 4 22.84 3.54 -21.53
CA LEU A 4 24.20 3.86 -21.14
C LEU A 4 24.97 4.54 -22.28
N ALA A 5 24.69 4.19 -23.54
CA ALA A 5 25.30 4.83 -24.70
C ALA A 5 24.89 6.31 -24.83
N GLN A 6 23.62 6.66 -24.58
CA GLN A 6 23.17 8.06 -24.56
C GLN A 6 23.86 8.87 -23.45
N LEU A 7 24.02 8.26 -22.27
CA LEU A 7 24.73 8.89 -21.15
C LEU A 7 26.19 9.15 -21.52
N LYS A 8 26.90 8.13 -22.04
CA LYS A 8 28.31 8.22 -22.44
C LYS A 8 28.55 9.21 -23.58
N ALA A 9 27.59 9.35 -24.49
CA ALA A 9 27.65 10.33 -25.57
C ALA A 9 27.33 11.76 -25.13
N GLY A 10 26.93 11.99 -23.87
CA GLY A 10 26.54 13.31 -23.36
C GLY A 10 25.17 13.80 -23.87
N HIS A 11 24.40 12.95 -24.54
CA HIS A 11 23.08 13.31 -25.10
C HIS A 11 22.00 13.55 -24.03
N LEU A 12 22.33 13.26 -22.76
CA LEU A 12 21.44 13.38 -21.62
C LEU A 12 21.72 14.63 -20.77
N ALA A 13 22.58 15.55 -21.23
CA ALA A 13 22.87 16.78 -20.51
C ALA A 13 21.59 17.57 -20.20
N GLY A 14 21.43 18.01 -18.94
CA GLY A 14 20.29 18.83 -18.50
C GLY A 14 19.02 18.06 -18.11
N ILE A 15 19.00 16.73 -18.20
CA ILE A 15 17.84 15.96 -17.74
C ILE A 15 17.69 16.04 -16.22
N THR A 16 16.45 16.01 -15.74
CA THR A 16 16.12 15.96 -14.32
C THR A 16 15.83 14.54 -13.83
N ARG A 17 15.56 13.61 -14.74
CA ARG A 17 15.27 12.20 -14.44
C ARG A 17 16.09 11.28 -15.35
N LEU A 18 16.87 10.39 -14.75
CA LEU A 18 17.62 9.34 -15.42
C LEU A 18 17.11 7.96 -14.98
N ASP A 19 16.69 7.14 -15.94
CA ASP A 19 16.32 5.73 -15.73
C ASP A 19 17.27 4.82 -16.51
N LEU A 20 18.10 4.02 -15.82
CA LEU A 20 19.01 3.03 -16.40
C LEU A 20 18.73 1.63 -15.84
N SER A 21 18.38 0.70 -16.72
CA SER A 21 18.28 -0.74 -16.44
C SER A 21 18.91 -1.48 -17.62
N CYS A 22 20.23 -1.64 -17.57
CA CYS A 22 21.02 -2.21 -18.66
C CYS A 22 22.11 -3.15 -18.14
N GLY A 23 21.83 -3.84 -17.03
CA GLY A 23 22.73 -4.82 -16.42
C GLY A 23 23.99 -4.19 -15.82
N LEU A 24 23.87 -3.00 -15.23
CA LEU A 24 24.99 -2.30 -14.60
C LEU A 24 25.55 -3.11 -13.44
N THR A 25 26.84 -3.42 -13.46
CA THR A 25 27.57 -4.03 -12.32
C THR A 25 28.26 -2.99 -11.45
N GLU A 26 28.43 -1.78 -11.98
CA GLU A 26 29.04 -0.63 -11.31
C GLU A 26 28.28 0.65 -11.65
N PHE A 27 28.42 1.66 -10.78
CA PHE A 27 27.84 2.98 -11.01
C PHE A 27 28.57 3.69 -12.15
N PRO A 28 27.87 4.13 -13.21
CA PRO A 28 28.50 4.89 -14.30
C PRO A 28 28.93 6.28 -13.84
N GLU A 29 30.23 6.57 -13.85
CA GLU A 29 30.76 7.88 -13.45
C GLU A 29 30.22 9.04 -14.31
N GLU A 30 29.78 8.76 -15.54
CA GLU A 30 29.19 9.76 -16.43
C GLU A 30 27.88 10.36 -15.87
N ILE A 31 27.23 9.70 -14.90
CA ILE A 31 26.08 10.26 -14.17
C ILE A 31 26.47 11.57 -13.46
N PHE A 32 27.72 11.71 -12.99
CA PHE A 32 28.19 12.95 -12.39
C PHE A 32 28.24 14.12 -13.37
N GLY A 33 28.27 13.87 -14.68
CA GLY A 33 28.11 14.91 -15.70
C GLY A 33 26.72 15.55 -15.71
N LEU A 34 25.75 15.00 -14.98
CA LEU A 34 24.39 15.51 -14.82
C LEU A 34 24.17 16.25 -13.48
N ALA A 35 25.23 16.52 -12.73
CA ALA A 35 25.17 17.10 -11.38
C ALA A 35 24.36 18.39 -11.31
N ASP A 36 24.34 19.20 -12.37
CA ASP A 36 23.67 20.49 -12.42
C ASP A 36 22.13 20.39 -12.52
N SER A 37 21.58 19.24 -12.91
CA SER A 37 20.14 19.10 -13.21
C SER A 37 19.47 17.86 -12.61
N LEU A 38 20.22 16.80 -12.31
CA LEU A 38 19.64 15.50 -11.96
C LEU A 38 18.95 15.53 -10.59
N GLU A 39 17.64 15.28 -10.58
CA GLU A 39 16.82 15.21 -9.37
C GLU A 39 16.35 13.78 -9.03
N ILE A 40 16.11 12.96 -10.06
CA ILE A 40 15.57 11.60 -9.93
C ILE A 40 16.52 10.64 -10.62
N LEU A 41 17.12 9.74 -9.85
CA LEU A 41 17.97 8.68 -10.36
C LEU A 41 17.35 7.32 -10.09
N ASN A 42 17.10 6.55 -11.14
CA ASN A 42 16.61 5.19 -11.06
C ASN A 42 17.59 4.23 -11.74
N LEU A 43 18.19 3.38 -10.91
CA LEU A 43 19.13 2.32 -11.26
C LEU A 43 18.55 0.93 -10.91
N SER A 44 17.22 0.81 -10.86
CA SER A 44 16.56 -0.46 -10.53
C SER A 44 16.72 -1.50 -11.63
N GLY A 45 16.74 -2.79 -11.28
CA GLY A 45 16.90 -3.90 -12.24
C GLY A 45 18.29 -3.93 -12.87
N ASN A 46 19.33 -3.86 -12.03
CA ASN A 46 20.74 -4.00 -12.42
C ASN A 46 21.43 -5.02 -11.48
N ALA A 47 22.76 -5.03 -11.44
CA ALA A 47 23.57 -5.90 -10.60
C ALA A 47 24.54 -5.08 -9.71
N LEU A 48 24.11 -3.90 -9.28
CA LEU A 48 24.90 -3.02 -8.42
C LEU A 48 24.97 -3.61 -7.00
N SER A 49 26.15 -3.59 -6.41
CA SER A 49 26.37 -3.96 -5.00
C SER A 49 26.86 -2.78 -4.15
N ARG A 50 27.23 -1.67 -4.78
CA ARG A 50 27.72 -0.45 -4.13
C ARG A 50 27.36 0.80 -4.94
N LEU A 51 27.33 1.93 -4.25
CA LEU A 51 27.29 3.27 -4.82
C LEU A 51 28.62 3.97 -4.53
N PRO A 52 29.01 4.99 -5.30
CA PRO A 52 30.24 5.73 -5.04
C PRO A 52 30.11 6.56 -3.76
N ASP A 53 31.21 6.69 -3.02
CA ASP A 53 31.25 7.44 -1.74
C ASP A 53 30.94 8.93 -1.93
N ASP A 54 31.22 9.46 -3.11
CA ASP A 54 31.04 10.86 -3.50
C ASP A 54 29.70 11.11 -4.23
N LEU A 55 28.68 10.27 -4.01
CA LEU A 55 27.33 10.46 -4.58
C LEU A 55 26.73 11.85 -4.28
N HIS A 56 27.13 12.46 -3.15
CA HIS A 56 26.73 13.82 -2.76
C HIS A 56 27.16 14.91 -3.77
N ARG A 57 28.02 14.58 -4.75
CA ARG A 57 28.32 15.42 -5.94
C ARG A 57 27.11 15.65 -6.85
N LEU A 58 25.97 14.99 -6.60
CA LEU A 58 24.68 15.27 -7.22
C LEU A 58 23.83 16.15 -6.28
N PRO A 59 24.08 17.48 -6.18
CA PRO A 59 23.49 18.34 -5.15
C PRO A 59 21.98 18.58 -5.32
N HIS A 60 21.42 18.17 -6.46
CA HIS A 60 20.00 18.25 -6.77
C HIS A 60 19.26 16.92 -6.59
N LEU A 61 19.95 15.83 -6.25
CA LEU A 61 19.34 14.51 -6.14
C LEU A 61 18.34 14.47 -4.97
N ARG A 62 17.08 14.14 -5.30
CA ARG A 62 15.94 14.09 -4.37
C ARG A 62 15.37 12.69 -4.24
N VAL A 63 15.48 11.88 -5.29
CA VAL A 63 14.91 10.53 -5.38
C VAL A 63 15.97 9.58 -5.93
N LEU A 64 16.20 8.47 -5.23
CA LEU A 64 17.06 7.38 -5.66
C LEU A 64 16.33 6.04 -5.56
N PHE A 65 16.28 5.31 -6.68
CA PHE A 65 15.79 3.94 -6.73
C PHE A 65 16.89 2.99 -7.20
N CYS A 66 17.15 1.95 -6.41
CA CYS A 66 18.12 0.89 -6.63
C CYS A 66 17.50 -0.48 -6.32
N SER A 67 16.21 -0.66 -6.64
CA SER A 67 15.51 -1.92 -6.41
C SER A 67 16.03 -3.02 -7.34
N ASP A 68 15.87 -4.29 -6.97
CA ASP A 68 16.26 -5.44 -7.81
C ASP A 68 17.74 -5.33 -8.24
N ASN A 69 18.62 -5.31 -7.23
CA ASN A 69 20.08 -5.22 -7.34
C ASN A 69 20.73 -6.21 -6.34
N ALA A 70 22.04 -6.06 -6.07
CA ALA A 70 22.81 -6.97 -5.21
C ALA A 70 23.39 -6.26 -3.97
N PHE A 71 22.69 -5.26 -3.42
CA PHE A 71 23.14 -4.55 -2.21
C PHE A 71 22.96 -5.43 -0.96
N THR A 72 24.01 -5.55 -0.14
CA THR A 72 23.98 -6.26 1.15
C THR A 72 23.89 -5.35 2.37
N GLU A 73 24.07 -4.04 2.15
CA GLU A 73 23.95 -2.96 3.12
C GLU A 73 23.34 -1.73 2.45
N LEU A 74 22.67 -0.87 3.22
CA LEU A 74 22.23 0.43 2.71
C LEU A 74 23.44 1.39 2.65
N PRO A 75 23.82 1.95 1.48
CA PRO A 75 25.06 2.72 1.34
C PRO A 75 25.12 3.98 2.21
N GLU A 76 26.21 4.20 2.94
CA GLU A 76 26.37 5.37 3.83
C GLU A 76 26.41 6.71 3.09
N CYS A 77 26.86 6.73 1.83
CA CYS A 77 26.92 7.95 1.02
C CYS A 77 25.54 8.60 0.83
N LEU A 78 24.45 7.85 1.01
CA LEU A 78 23.08 8.38 0.93
C LEU A 78 22.81 9.45 1.99
N GLY A 79 23.36 9.32 3.20
CA GLY A 79 23.12 10.31 4.25
C GLY A 79 23.83 11.65 4.02
N GLN A 80 24.83 11.67 3.13
CA GLN A 80 25.54 12.90 2.72
C GLN A 80 24.77 13.69 1.66
N CYS A 81 23.76 13.09 1.02
CA CYS A 81 22.97 13.73 -0.02
C CYS A 81 21.91 14.65 0.61
N ALA A 82 22.24 15.93 0.79
CA ALA A 82 21.45 16.89 1.57
C ALA A 82 19.99 17.10 1.11
N LYS A 83 19.68 16.86 -0.18
CA LYS A 83 18.31 16.98 -0.73
C LYS A 83 17.59 15.64 -0.90
N LEU A 84 18.27 14.53 -0.63
CA LEU A 84 17.72 13.20 -0.83
C LEU A 84 16.59 12.97 0.19
N SER A 85 15.41 12.68 -0.35
CA SER A 85 14.18 12.54 0.45
C SER A 85 13.45 11.23 0.19
N MET A 86 13.72 10.57 -0.93
CA MET A 86 13.09 9.30 -1.28
C MET A 86 14.13 8.28 -1.70
N ILE A 87 14.15 7.16 -0.99
CA ILE A 87 15.10 6.07 -1.18
C ILE A 87 14.33 4.76 -1.35
N GLY A 88 14.64 4.00 -2.41
CA GLY A 88 14.11 2.65 -2.56
C GLY A 88 15.16 1.62 -2.98
N PHE A 89 15.26 0.56 -2.20
CA PHE A 89 16.14 -0.59 -2.39
C PHE A 89 15.31 -1.88 -2.18
N LYS A 90 14.16 -1.98 -2.84
CA LYS A 90 13.33 -3.21 -2.77
C LYS A 90 14.08 -4.40 -3.40
N ALA A 91 13.84 -5.62 -2.93
CA ALA A 91 14.35 -6.85 -3.56
C ALA A 91 15.88 -6.80 -3.74
N ASN A 92 16.57 -6.59 -2.63
CA ASN A 92 18.03 -6.66 -2.52
C ASN A 92 18.38 -7.73 -1.47
N GLN A 93 19.60 -7.70 -0.93
CA GLN A 93 20.06 -8.62 0.10
C GLN A 93 20.48 -7.86 1.37
N ILE A 94 19.90 -6.67 1.58
CA ILE A 94 20.32 -5.76 2.64
C ILE A 94 20.07 -6.41 3.99
N SER A 95 21.13 -6.60 4.76
CA SER A 95 21.07 -7.12 6.13
C SER A 95 21.39 -6.04 7.18
N HIS A 96 22.06 -4.97 6.75
CA HIS A 96 22.49 -3.87 7.62
C HIS A 96 22.04 -2.51 7.07
N VAL A 97 21.49 -1.68 7.96
CA VAL A 97 21.09 -0.29 7.68
C VAL A 97 21.88 0.62 8.62
N PRO A 98 23.02 1.18 8.19
CA PRO A 98 23.83 2.06 9.02
C PRO A 98 23.10 3.40 9.24
N ALA A 99 23.25 3.98 10.43
CA ALA A 99 22.66 5.27 10.77
C ALA A 99 23.10 6.40 9.81
N ALA A 100 24.34 6.31 9.32
CA ALA A 100 24.95 7.25 8.38
C ALA A 100 24.31 7.20 6.98
N ALA A 101 23.58 6.15 6.60
CA ALA A 101 22.90 6.07 5.30
C ALA A 101 21.56 6.84 5.26
N LEU A 102 21.10 7.38 6.39
CA LEU A 102 19.77 7.95 6.51
C LEU A 102 19.83 9.48 6.38
N PRO A 103 19.45 10.07 5.23
CA PRO A 103 19.57 11.51 5.01
C PRO A 103 18.63 12.32 5.90
N PRO A 104 18.97 13.58 6.19
CA PRO A 104 18.20 14.43 7.11
C PRO A 104 16.79 14.75 6.60
N LEU A 105 16.60 14.79 5.27
CA LEU A 105 15.31 15.08 4.64
C LEU A 105 14.53 13.82 4.24
N LEU A 106 14.90 12.65 4.80
CA LEU A 106 14.24 11.39 4.49
C LEU A 106 12.74 11.47 4.77
N ARG A 107 11.96 11.34 3.70
CA ARG A 107 10.51 11.18 3.73
C ARG A 107 10.14 9.73 3.50
N TRP A 108 10.79 9.07 2.55
CA TRP A 108 10.42 7.75 2.05
C TRP A 108 11.58 6.78 2.11
N LEU A 109 11.34 5.65 2.75
CA LEU A 109 12.30 4.56 2.80
C LEU A 109 11.62 3.25 2.41
N ILE A 110 12.02 2.70 1.26
CA ILE A 110 11.53 1.42 0.75
C ILE A 110 12.65 0.40 0.83
N LEU A 111 12.53 -0.56 1.73
CA LEU A 111 13.45 -1.67 1.97
C LEU A 111 12.71 -3.02 1.95
N THR A 112 11.56 -3.09 1.29
CA THR A 112 10.79 -4.32 1.08
C THR A 112 11.65 -5.43 0.49
N ASP A 113 11.43 -6.67 0.92
CA ASP A 113 12.08 -7.88 0.38
C ASP A 113 13.61 -7.80 0.49
N ASN A 114 14.10 -7.84 1.73
CA ASN A 114 15.51 -7.80 2.10
C ASN A 114 15.76 -8.74 3.30
N CYS A 115 16.94 -8.67 3.89
CA CYS A 115 17.37 -9.52 5.01
C CYS A 115 17.53 -8.75 6.33
N ILE A 116 16.83 -7.62 6.50
CA ILE A 116 17.05 -6.72 7.63
C ILE A 116 16.49 -7.33 8.91
N SER A 117 17.34 -7.48 9.93
CA SER A 117 16.93 -7.99 11.24
C SER A 117 16.69 -6.89 12.28
N GLN A 118 17.31 -5.71 12.09
CA GLN A 118 17.22 -4.55 12.99
C GLN A 118 17.34 -3.25 12.20
N LEU A 119 16.69 -2.19 12.70
CA LEU A 119 16.80 -0.83 12.19
C LEU A 119 17.55 0.05 13.21
N PRO A 120 18.33 1.04 12.76
CA PRO A 120 19.04 1.96 13.64
C PRO A 120 18.05 2.87 14.40
N CYS A 121 18.36 3.18 15.66
CA CYS A 121 17.54 4.06 16.50
C CYS A 121 17.44 5.47 15.93
N GLU A 122 18.46 5.92 15.22
CA GLU A 122 18.48 7.22 14.59
C GLU A 122 17.30 7.36 13.62
N LEU A 123 16.69 6.27 13.10
CA LEU A 123 15.57 6.38 12.14
C LEU A 123 14.42 7.24 12.69
N GLY A 124 14.25 7.26 14.02
CA GLY A 124 13.32 8.15 14.74
C GLY A 124 13.69 9.64 14.73
N GLU A 125 14.90 10.00 14.31
CA GLU A 125 15.39 11.38 14.18
C GLU A 125 15.08 11.98 12.79
N ARG A 126 14.24 11.31 12.00
CA ARG A 126 13.82 11.75 10.66
C ARG A 126 12.38 12.25 10.75
N PRO A 127 12.15 13.52 11.15
CA PRO A 127 10.81 14.03 11.44
C PRO A 127 9.93 14.13 10.20
N LEU A 128 10.52 14.10 9.00
CA LEU A 128 9.79 14.16 7.73
C LEU A 128 9.38 12.78 7.21
N LEU A 129 9.74 11.69 7.90
CA LEU A 129 9.42 10.33 7.47
C LEU A 129 7.89 10.15 7.42
N GLN A 130 7.40 9.79 6.23
CA GLN A 130 5.97 9.64 5.91
C GLN A 130 5.62 8.23 5.44
N LYS A 131 6.55 7.56 4.75
CA LYS A 131 6.36 6.24 4.14
C LYS A 131 7.54 5.33 4.46
N LEU A 132 7.25 4.22 5.14
CA LEU A 132 8.24 3.23 5.55
C LEU A 132 7.81 1.81 5.11
N MET A 133 8.48 1.28 4.09
CA MET A 133 8.15 -0.05 3.54
C MET A 133 9.25 -1.04 3.93
N LEU A 134 8.88 -2.02 4.76
CA LEU A 134 9.77 -3.01 5.39
C LEU A 134 9.23 -4.44 5.25
N ALA A 135 8.19 -4.65 4.44
CA ALA A 135 7.59 -5.97 4.26
C ALA A 135 8.61 -6.99 3.72
N GLY A 136 8.55 -8.25 4.14
CA GLY A 136 9.48 -9.30 3.69
C GLY A 136 10.91 -9.08 4.21
N ASN A 137 11.06 -8.89 5.51
CA ASN A 137 12.35 -8.77 6.19
C ASN A 137 12.42 -9.76 7.37
N GLN A 138 13.41 -9.60 8.24
CA GLN A 138 13.66 -10.46 9.39
C GLN A 138 13.53 -9.72 10.73
N LEU A 139 12.78 -8.61 10.75
CA LEU A 139 12.65 -7.74 11.91
C LEU A 139 11.95 -8.47 13.07
N THR A 140 12.58 -8.48 14.24
CA THR A 140 11.99 -9.00 15.48
C THR A 140 11.37 -7.91 16.35
N GLN A 141 11.77 -6.66 16.13
CA GLN A 141 11.23 -5.47 16.79
C GLN A 141 11.45 -4.24 15.92
N LEU A 142 10.66 -3.18 16.17
CA LEU A 142 10.88 -1.84 15.64
C LEU A 142 11.58 -0.98 16.72
N PRO A 143 12.50 -0.07 16.36
CA PRO A 143 13.18 0.77 17.33
C PRO A 143 12.20 1.73 18.01
N GLN A 144 12.33 1.89 19.33
CA GLN A 144 11.44 2.74 20.14
C GLN A 144 11.42 4.20 19.69
N SER A 145 12.52 4.68 19.12
CA SER A 145 12.66 6.05 18.62
C SER A 145 11.71 6.40 17.47
N LEU A 146 11.15 5.43 16.75
CA LEU A 146 10.14 5.69 15.72
C LEU A 146 8.85 6.31 16.29
N ALA A 147 8.65 6.26 17.62
CA ALA A 147 7.62 7.04 18.30
C ALA A 147 7.71 8.56 18.00
N ASN A 148 8.89 9.07 17.63
CA ASN A 148 9.11 10.47 17.29
C ASN A 148 8.68 10.83 15.86
N CYS A 149 8.39 9.84 14.99
CA CYS A 149 7.99 10.06 13.60
C CYS A 149 6.49 10.39 13.50
N SER A 150 6.08 11.54 14.04
CA SER A 150 4.66 11.96 14.07
C SER A 150 4.02 12.18 12.69
N ASN A 151 4.83 12.32 11.64
CA ASN A 151 4.40 12.44 10.24
C ASN A 151 4.28 11.09 9.51
N LEU A 152 4.60 9.96 10.17
CA LEU A 152 4.52 8.65 9.54
C LEU A 152 3.06 8.29 9.25
N GLU A 153 2.71 8.16 7.97
CA GLU A 153 1.34 7.87 7.53
C GLU A 153 1.15 6.42 7.09
N LEU A 154 2.19 5.84 6.46
CA LEU A 154 2.17 4.52 5.86
C LEU A 154 3.36 3.71 6.37
N ILE A 155 3.08 2.55 6.97
CA ILE A 155 4.10 1.57 7.35
C ILE A 155 3.69 0.16 6.92
N ARG A 156 4.56 -0.52 6.19
CA ARG A 156 4.37 -1.93 5.79
C ARG A 156 5.45 -2.78 6.47
N ILE A 157 5.06 -3.63 7.39
CA ILE A 157 5.95 -4.52 8.17
C ILE A 157 5.49 -5.98 8.06
N ALA A 158 4.64 -6.30 7.09
CA ALA A 158 4.17 -7.65 6.81
C ALA A 158 5.33 -8.63 6.56
N SER A 159 5.12 -9.91 6.85
CA SER A 159 6.10 -10.98 6.63
C SER A 159 7.46 -10.67 7.27
N ASN A 160 7.43 -10.39 8.58
CA ASN A 160 8.61 -10.23 9.44
C ASN A 160 8.54 -11.25 10.60
N ARG A 161 9.30 -11.04 11.67
CA ARG A 161 9.35 -11.91 12.86
C ARG A 161 8.85 -11.18 14.13
N LEU A 162 7.94 -10.22 13.97
CA LEU A 162 7.40 -9.43 15.08
C LEU A 162 6.44 -10.28 15.93
N THR A 163 6.76 -10.43 17.21
CA THR A 163 5.89 -11.13 18.17
C THR A 163 4.89 -10.22 18.87
N ARG A 164 5.06 -8.89 18.74
CA ARG A 164 4.15 -7.86 19.23
C ARG A 164 4.26 -6.60 18.40
N LEU A 165 3.19 -5.82 18.32
CA LEU A 165 3.24 -4.45 17.85
C LEU A 165 3.64 -3.54 19.01
N PRO A 166 4.52 -2.55 18.81
CA PRO A 166 4.89 -1.64 19.89
C PRO A 166 3.77 -0.63 20.16
N GLU A 167 3.53 -0.30 21.43
CA GLU A 167 2.43 0.59 21.84
C GLU A 167 2.46 1.95 21.13
N TRP A 168 3.65 2.52 20.91
CA TRP A 168 3.78 3.81 20.24
C TRP A 168 3.20 3.80 18.82
N LEU A 169 3.27 2.67 18.10
CA LEU A 169 2.73 2.55 16.74
C LEU A 169 1.23 2.80 16.72
N LEU A 170 0.53 2.32 17.75
CA LEU A 170 -0.91 2.44 17.94
C LEU A 170 -1.35 3.83 18.40
N THR A 171 -0.39 4.71 18.67
CA THR A 171 -0.63 6.10 19.13
C THR A 171 -0.15 7.15 18.13
N LEU A 172 0.46 6.75 17.00
CA LEU A 172 0.98 7.70 16.03
C LEU A 172 -0.16 8.53 15.40
N PRO A 173 -0.09 9.87 15.48
CA PRO A 173 -1.23 10.73 15.14
C PRO A 173 -1.54 10.74 13.63
N SER A 174 -0.52 10.52 12.79
CA SER A 174 -0.69 10.53 11.33
C SER A 174 -0.81 9.15 10.71
N LEU A 175 -0.62 8.07 11.49
CA LEU A 175 -0.63 6.72 10.96
C LEU A 175 -2.03 6.37 10.44
N THR A 176 -2.07 5.87 9.21
CA THR A 176 -3.28 5.70 8.40
C THR A 176 -3.34 4.32 7.77
N TRP A 177 -2.20 3.85 7.26
CA TRP A 177 -2.10 2.60 6.55
C TRP A 177 -1.01 1.75 7.18
N LEU A 178 -1.42 0.60 7.70
CA LEU A 178 -0.58 -0.34 8.42
C LEU A 178 -0.84 -1.74 7.85
N ALA A 179 0.22 -2.42 7.40
CA ALA A 179 0.16 -3.85 7.11
C ALA A 179 1.19 -4.59 7.95
N TYR A 180 0.76 -5.64 8.64
CA TYR A 180 1.62 -6.45 9.51
C TYR A 180 1.32 -7.95 9.42
N ALA A 181 0.50 -8.39 8.46
CA ALA A 181 0.17 -9.79 8.23
C ALA A 181 1.41 -10.69 8.06
N GLY A 182 1.30 -11.96 8.43
CA GLY A 182 2.40 -12.92 8.33
C GLY A 182 3.53 -12.66 9.32
N ASN A 183 3.26 -11.92 10.40
CA ASN A 183 4.11 -11.86 11.59
C ASN A 183 3.55 -12.79 12.68
N PRO A 184 4.40 -13.32 13.58
CA PRO A 184 3.93 -14.11 14.72
C PRO A 184 2.83 -13.46 15.56
N VAL A 185 2.85 -12.12 15.73
CA VAL A 185 1.79 -11.38 16.45
C VAL A 185 0.40 -11.56 15.83
N GLU A 186 0.33 -11.64 14.51
CA GLU A 186 -0.91 -11.77 13.77
C GLU A 186 -1.35 -13.23 13.66
N MET A 187 -0.40 -14.14 13.42
CA MET A 187 -0.68 -15.59 13.37
C MET A 187 -1.15 -16.17 14.71
N ALA A 188 -0.87 -15.47 15.83
CA ALA A 188 -1.37 -15.84 17.15
C ALA A 188 -2.87 -15.53 17.33
N VAL A 189 -3.49 -14.81 16.40
CA VAL A 189 -4.92 -14.53 16.42
C VAL A 189 -5.68 -15.76 15.91
N ASP A 190 -6.59 -16.28 16.73
CA ASP A 190 -7.51 -17.34 16.30
C ASP A 190 -8.51 -16.77 15.27
N VAL A 191 -8.19 -16.94 13.99
CA VAL A 191 -9.12 -16.65 12.90
C VAL A 191 -10.02 -17.88 12.76
N ALA A 192 -11.26 -17.77 13.23
CA ALA A 192 -12.31 -18.72 12.86
C ALA A 192 -12.59 -18.56 11.36
N VAL A 193 -11.82 -19.26 10.52
CA VAL A 193 -12.09 -19.35 9.09
C VAL A 193 -13.22 -20.36 8.93
N ASP A 194 -14.44 -19.87 8.90
CA ASP A 194 -15.56 -20.67 8.40
C ASP A 194 -15.36 -20.76 6.87
N ASP A 195 -14.44 -21.63 6.43
CA ASP A 195 -14.10 -21.85 5.01
C ASP A 195 -15.28 -22.57 4.33
N THR A 196 -16.35 -21.82 4.15
CA THR A 196 -17.54 -22.21 3.39
C THR A 196 -17.35 -21.95 1.90
N THR A 197 -16.14 -21.57 1.47
CA THR A 197 -15.88 -21.27 0.07
C THR A 197 -15.89 -22.53 -0.76
N ALA A 198 -16.57 -22.48 -1.90
CA ALA A 198 -16.65 -23.61 -2.80
C ALA A 198 -15.25 -23.94 -3.36
N ALA A 199 -14.92 -25.22 -3.42
CA ALA A 199 -13.77 -25.69 -4.18
C ALA A 199 -14.18 -25.79 -5.67
N ILE A 200 -13.56 -24.99 -6.51
CA ILE A 200 -13.83 -24.94 -7.95
C ILE A 200 -12.68 -25.63 -8.70
N PRO A 201 -12.89 -26.79 -9.33
CA PRO A 201 -11.85 -27.46 -10.11
C PRO A 201 -11.32 -26.59 -11.25
N TRP A 202 -10.00 -26.56 -11.44
CA TRP A 202 -9.37 -25.82 -12.54
C TRP A 202 -9.92 -26.22 -13.91
N THR A 203 -10.26 -27.50 -14.09
CA THR A 203 -10.83 -28.05 -15.32
C THR A 203 -12.22 -27.49 -15.67
N GLU A 204 -12.90 -26.84 -14.72
CA GLU A 204 -14.19 -26.18 -14.95
C GLU A 204 -14.05 -24.71 -15.40
N LEU A 205 -12.82 -24.20 -15.51
CA LEU A 205 -12.55 -22.81 -15.84
C LEU A 205 -11.90 -22.70 -17.22
N GLU A 206 -12.56 -22.01 -18.13
CA GLU A 206 -11.99 -21.63 -19.43
C GLU A 206 -11.47 -20.20 -19.36
N LEU A 207 -10.15 -20.05 -19.18
CA LEU A 207 -9.52 -18.73 -19.09
C LEU A 207 -9.50 -18.02 -20.45
N ALA A 208 -9.75 -16.72 -20.42
CA ALA A 208 -9.77 -15.82 -21.56
C ALA A 208 -8.82 -14.62 -21.29
N ASP A 209 -9.27 -13.42 -21.65
CA ASP A 209 -8.48 -12.19 -21.63
C ASP A 209 -7.95 -11.84 -20.23
N VAL A 210 -6.79 -11.17 -20.18
CA VAL A 210 -6.27 -10.55 -18.96
C VAL A 210 -7.05 -9.26 -18.70
N LEU A 211 -7.66 -9.16 -17.52
CA LEU A 211 -8.41 -7.99 -17.07
C LEU A 211 -7.51 -6.99 -16.33
N GLY A 212 -6.48 -7.49 -15.65
CA GLY A 212 -5.51 -6.67 -14.94
C GLY A 212 -4.35 -7.49 -14.41
N GLU A 213 -3.21 -6.84 -14.20
CA GLU A 213 -2.03 -7.45 -13.60
C GLU A 213 -1.46 -6.50 -12.54
N GLY A 214 -1.23 -7.04 -11.34
CA GLY A 214 -0.66 -6.33 -10.21
C GLY A 214 0.55 -7.06 -9.61
N ALA A 215 1.02 -6.54 -8.48
CA ALA A 215 2.13 -7.12 -7.75
C ALA A 215 1.79 -8.52 -7.19
N SER A 216 0.55 -8.73 -6.74
CA SER A 216 0.14 -9.99 -6.13
C SER A 216 -0.36 -11.05 -7.11
N GLY A 217 -0.64 -10.70 -8.37
CA GLY A 217 -1.25 -11.65 -9.29
C GLY A 217 -1.69 -11.09 -10.64
N VAL A 218 -2.24 -11.98 -11.47
CA VAL A 218 -2.90 -11.66 -12.74
C VAL A 218 -4.37 -12.01 -12.62
N ILE A 219 -5.25 -11.08 -12.99
CA ILE A 219 -6.69 -11.28 -13.05
C ILE A 219 -7.08 -11.57 -14.49
N ARG A 220 -7.73 -12.71 -14.72
CA ARG A 220 -8.20 -13.14 -16.04
C ARG A 220 -9.71 -13.27 -16.04
N LYS A 221 -10.33 -12.92 -17.15
CA LYS A 221 -11.71 -13.32 -17.43
C LYS A 221 -11.74 -14.82 -17.64
N ALA A 222 -12.78 -15.49 -17.17
CA ALA A 222 -13.01 -16.90 -17.44
C ALA A 222 -14.49 -17.22 -17.59
N LEU A 223 -14.79 -18.36 -18.23
CA LEU A 223 -16.11 -18.97 -18.20
C LEU A 223 -16.08 -20.13 -17.20
N TRP A 224 -16.95 -20.08 -16.19
CA TRP A 224 -17.19 -21.22 -15.30
C TRP A 224 -18.20 -22.16 -15.98
N THR A 225 -17.68 -23.24 -16.56
CA THR A 225 -18.39 -24.05 -17.56
C THR A 225 -19.66 -24.74 -17.04
N PRO A 226 -19.73 -25.30 -15.81
CA PRO A 226 -20.94 -25.98 -15.34
C PRO A 226 -22.12 -25.03 -15.14
N MET A 227 -21.86 -23.74 -14.89
CA MET A 227 -22.88 -22.72 -14.70
C MET A 227 -23.07 -21.82 -15.93
N ALA A 228 -22.27 -21.99 -16.98
CA ALA A 228 -22.17 -21.07 -18.13
C ALA A 228 -22.05 -19.59 -17.70
N LYS A 229 -21.34 -19.33 -16.58
CA LYS A 229 -21.28 -18.02 -15.95
C LYS A 229 -19.92 -17.35 -16.22
N PRO A 230 -19.88 -16.11 -16.72
CA PRO A 230 -18.64 -15.36 -16.80
C PRO A 230 -18.17 -14.93 -15.39
N VAL A 231 -16.90 -15.15 -15.12
CA VAL A 231 -16.25 -14.88 -13.82
C VAL A 231 -14.88 -14.22 -14.03
N ALA A 232 -14.32 -13.67 -12.96
CA ALA A 232 -12.93 -13.25 -12.91
C ALA A 232 -12.13 -14.26 -12.08
N VAL A 233 -10.95 -14.65 -12.55
CA VAL A 233 -10.03 -15.55 -11.85
C VAL A 233 -8.77 -14.77 -11.52
N LYS A 234 -8.51 -14.57 -10.22
CA LYS A 234 -7.25 -13.97 -9.75
C LYS A 234 -6.25 -15.09 -9.49
N LEU A 235 -5.21 -15.14 -10.30
CA LEU A 235 -4.07 -16.04 -10.18
C LEU A 235 -2.98 -15.34 -9.36
N TYR A 236 -2.65 -15.86 -8.19
CA TYR A 236 -1.66 -15.26 -7.31
C TYR A 236 -0.23 -15.62 -7.74
N LYS A 237 0.68 -14.67 -7.59
CA LYS A 237 2.14 -14.87 -7.78
C LYS A 237 2.74 -15.44 -6.48
N GLY A 238 3.82 -16.23 -6.58
CA GLY A 238 4.44 -16.88 -5.42
C GLY A 238 5.39 -16.00 -4.59
N THR A 239 5.67 -14.77 -5.02
CA THR A 239 6.66 -13.88 -4.39
C THR A 239 6.02 -12.90 -3.42
N ILE A 240 6.79 -12.45 -2.42
CA ILE A 240 6.37 -11.38 -1.48
C ILE A 240 6.15 -10.07 -2.24
N THR A 241 5.08 -9.34 -1.90
CA THR A 241 4.79 -8.00 -2.44
C THR A 241 5.21 -6.89 -1.47
N SER A 242 5.02 -5.62 -1.85
CA SER A 242 5.17 -4.47 -0.95
C SER A 242 4.26 -4.53 0.28
N ASP A 243 3.17 -5.29 0.19
CA ASP A 243 2.04 -5.21 1.11
C ASP A 243 1.92 -6.48 1.96
N GLY A 244 2.42 -7.61 1.45
CA GLY A 244 2.47 -8.87 2.17
C GLY A 244 2.63 -10.07 1.26
N SER A 245 2.21 -11.24 1.74
CA SER A 245 2.19 -12.47 0.97
C SER A 245 0.85 -12.62 0.23
N PRO A 246 0.85 -12.97 -1.07
CA PRO A 246 -0.38 -13.22 -1.84
C PRO A 246 -1.32 -14.28 -1.25
N LEU A 247 -0.79 -15.23 -0.46
CA LEU A 247 -1.61 -16.21 0.24
C LEU A 247 -2.41 -15.60 1.40
N HIS A 248 -1.83 -14.63 2.12
CA HIS A 248 -2.54 -13.90 3.17
C HIS A 248 -3.64 -13.02 2.57
N GLU A 249 -3.38 -12.40 1.42
CA GLU A 249 -4.41 -11.67 0.67
C GLU A 249 -5.61 -12.59 0.35
N MET A 250 -5.33 -13.78 -0.19
CA MET A 250 -6.37 -14.76 -0.50
C MET A 250 -7.18 -15.14 0.75
N GLN A 251 -6.51 -15.40 1.88
CA GLN A 251 -7.17 -15.73 3.14
C GLN A 251 -8.02 -14.58 3.67
N ALA A 252 -7.54 -13.34 3.59
CA ALA A 252 -8.30 -12.17 3.99
C ALA A 252 -9.54 -11.96 3.11
N CYS A 253 -9.42 -12.16 1.79
CA CYS A 253 -10.56 -12.10 0.87
C CYS A 253 -11.65 -13.12 1.22
N ILE A 254 -11.24 -14.34 1.59
CA ILE A 254 -12.17 -15.41 2.00
C ILE A 254 -12.82 -15.06 3.34
N ALA A 255 -12.01 -14.68 4.34
CA ALA A 255 -12.47 -14.39 5.70
C ALA A 255 -13.35 -13.13 5.78
N ALA A 256 -13.20 -12.20 4.83
CA ALA A 256 -14.08 -11.04 4.69
C ALA A 256 -15.54 -11.45 4.37
N GLY A 257 -15.78 -12.64 3.82
CA GLY A 257 -17.12 -13.14 3.56
C GLY A 257 -17.91 -12.29 2.55
N LEU A 258 -19.23 -12.27 2.69
CA LEU A 258 -20.13 -11.57 1.76
C LEU A 258 -20.54 -10.20 2.30
N HIS A 259 -20.38 -9.17 1.46
CA HIS A 259 -20.88 -7.83 1.73
C HIS A 259 -21.25 -7.14 0.40
N PRO A 260 -22.30 -6.31 0.32
CA PRO A 260 -22.71 -5.65 -0.92
C PRO A 260 -21.63 -4.77 -1.58
N ASN A 261 -20.73 -4.21 -0.76
CA ASN A 261 -19.61 -3.37 -1.22
C ASN A 261 -18.27 -4.13 -1.29
N LEU A 262 -18.29 -5.46 -1.32
CA LEU A 262 -17.11 -6.30 -1.61
C LEU A 262 -17.27 -7.01 -2.95
N ILE A 263 -16.14 -7.24 -3.62
CA ILE A 263 -16.14 -8.13 -4.78
C ILE A 263 -16.42 -9.55 -4.28
N LYS A 264 -17.54 -10.13 -4.72
CA LYS A 264 -17.97 -11.45 -4.27
C LYS A 264 -16.99 -12.53 -4.72
N VAL A 265 -16.43 -13.24 -3.75
CA VAL A 265 -15.65 -14.47 -3.97
C VAL A 265 -16.63 -15.63 -4.18
N GLN A 266 -16.49 -16.33 -5.30
CA GLN A 266 -17.29 -17.52 -5.64
C GLN A 266 -16.68 -18.80 -5.05
N GLY A 267 -15.36 -18.89 -5.02
CA GLY A 267 -14.67 -20.06 -4.50
C GLY A 267 -13.17 -20.04 -4.72
N ARG A 268 -12.48 -21.02 -4.11
CA ARG A 268 -11.05 -21.27 -4.30
C ARG A 268 -10.85 -22.26 -5.42
N VAL A 269 -9.87 -22.01 -6.28
CA VAL A 269 -9.53 -22.94 -7.35
C VAL A 269 -8.71 -24.11 -6.81
N VAL A 270 -9.03 -25.33 -7.24
CA VAL A 270 -8.29 -26.56 -6.88
C VAL A 270 -7.76 -27.26 -8.12
N GLY A 271 -6.57 -27.86 -8.03
CA GLY A 271 -5.93 -28.54 -9.15
C GLY A 271 -5.40 -27.61 -10.23
N ALA A 272 -5.04 -26.38 -9.87
CA ALA A 272 -4.38 -25.45 -10.78
C ALA A 272 -2.97 -25.96 -11.17
N PRO A 273 -2.48 -25.69 -12.39
CA PRO A 273 -1.11 -26.01 -12.78
C PRO A 273 -0.10 -25.43 -11.78
N GLU A 274 0.95 -26.20 -11.49
CA GLU A 274 2.05 -25.80 -10.57
C GLU A 274 1.58 -25.44 -9.15
N ASP A 275 0.42 -25.97 -8.72
CA ASP A 275 -0.23 -25.65 -7.44
C ASP A 275 -0.42 -24.14 -7.22
N GLN A 276 -0.61 -23.39 -8.30
CA GLN A 276 -0.81 -21.95 -8.25
C GLN A 276 -2.09 -21.60 -7.48
N ALA A 277 -1.96 -20.79 -6.43
CA ALA A 277 -3.11 -20.29 -5.67
C ALA A 277 -3.98 -19.38 -6.55
N ALA A 278 -5.30 -19.59 -6.52
CA ALA A 278 -6.24 -18.78 -7.28
C ALA A 278 -7.63 -18.69 -6.64
N LEU A 279 -8.28 -17.54 -6.85
CA LEU A 279 -9.67 -17.29 -6.46
C LEU A 279 -10.54 -17.01 -7.68
N VAL A 280 -11.76 -17.55 -7.65
CA VAL A 280 -12.83 -17.18 -8.57
C VAL A 280 -13.68 -16.10 -7.90
N MET A 281 -13.92 -15.02 -8.62
CA MET A 281 -14.66 -13.84 -8.18
C MET A 281 -15.74 -13.50 -9.21
N ASP A 282 -16.74 -12.73 -8.81
CA ASP A 282 -17.68 -12.17 -9.77
C ASP A 282 -16.97 -11.27 -10.79
N LEU A 283 -17.36 -11.42 -12.06
CA LEU A 283 -16.93 -10.49 -13.09
C LEU A 283 -17.61 -9.14 -12.84
N ILE A 284 -16.80 -8.11 -12.69
CA ILE A 284 -17.27 -6.76 -12.36
C ILE A 284 -17.90 -6.13 -13.60
N ASP A 285 -19.01 -5.42 -13.41
CA ASP A 285 -19.70 -4.72 -14.48
C ASP A 285 -18.78 -3.64 -15.11
N PRO A 286 -18.72 -3.52 -16.45
CA PRO A 286 -17.85 -2.55 -17.12
C PRO A 286 -18.12 -1.07 -16.79
N SER A 287 -19.25 -0.74 -16.17
CA SER A 287 -19.53 0.61 -15.66
C SER A 287 -18.65 1.01 -14.47
N TYR A 288 -18.03 0.04 -13.79
CA TYR A 288 -17.12 0.30 -12.68
C TYR A 288 -15.74 0.71 -13.16
N ARG A 289 -15.13 1.67 -12.47
CA ARG A 289 -13.77 2.15 -12.68
C ARG A 289 -13.10 2.48 -11.35
N ASN A 290 -11.78 2.52 -11.32
CA ASN A 290 -11.05 2.96 -10.11
C ASN A 290 -11.44 4.39 -9.75
N LEU A 291 -11.65 4.65 -8.46
CA LEU A 291 -12.00 5.97 -7.94
C LEU A 291 -10.84 6.96 -8.08
N ALA A 292 -9.60 6.47 -7.94
CA ALA A 292 -8.40 7.27 -8.11
C ALA A 292 -7.25 6.46 -8.77
N ALA A 293 -6.22 7.17 -9.20
CA ALA A 293 -4.94 6.59 -9.58
C ALA A 293 -3.99 6.51 -8.38
N LEU A 294 -2.96 5.66 -8.50
CA LEU A 294 -1.95 5.44 -7.47
C LEU A 294 -1.26 6.76 -7.03
N PRO A 295 -0.72 6.81 -5.79
CA PRO A 295 0.05 7.94 -5.32
C PRO A 295 1.27 8.24 -6.21
N SER A 296 1.63 9.51 -6.30
CA SER A 296 2.80 9.98 -7.05
C SER A 296 3.97 10.31 -6.12
N LEU A 297 5.16 10.51 -6.70
CA LEU A 297 6.32 11.05 -5.96
C LEU A 297 5.99 12.41 -5.29
N ALA A 298 5.08 13.21 -5.85
CA ALA A 298 4.70 14.50 -5.29
C ALA A 298 3.71 14.39 -4.13
N SER A 299 2.60 13.67 -4.34
CA SER A 299 1.53 13.49 -3.35
C SER A 299 1.94 12.59 -2.19
N CYS A 300 2.99 11.82 -2.41
CA CYS A 300 3.54 10.88 -1.49
C CYS A 300 2.57 9.71 -1.20
N THR A 301 1.66 9.91 -0.26
CA THR A 301 0.78 8.89 0.30
C THR A 301 -0.67 9.16 -0.07
N ARG A 302 -0.95 10.20 -0.86
CA ARG A 302 -2.31 10.52 -1.34
C ARG A 302 -2.49 10.08 -2.78
N ASP A 303 -3.67 9.56 -3.08
CA ASP A 303 -4.03 9.14 -4.42
C ASP A 303 -4.16 10.34 -5.36
N VAL A 304 -4.00 10.08 -6.66
CA VAL A 304 -4.08 11.11 -7.70
C VAL A 304 -5.39 10.96 -8.43
N TYR A 305 -6.14 12.05 -8.55
CA TYR A 305 -7.40 12.07 -9.29
C TYR A 305 -7.25 12.97 -10.50
N ASP A 306 -8.05 12.70 -11.53
CA ASP A 306 -8.19 13.65 -12.64
C ASP A 306 -8.70 15.00 -12.09
N PRO A 307 -8.04 16.13 -12.39
CA PRO A 307 -8.47 17.46 -11.93
C PRO A 307 -9.92 17.82 -12.33
N ALA A 308 -10.45 17.21 -13.38
CA ALA A 308 -11.83 17.40 -13.84
C ALA A 308 -12.86 16.53 -13.12
N THR A 309 -12.44 15.53 -12.33
CA THR A 309 -13.36 14.64 -11.60
C THR A 309 -14.24 15.43 -10.65
N ARG A 310 -15.56 15.33 -10.81
CA ARG A 310 -16.55 15.93 -9.92
C ARG A 310 -17.64 14.93 -9.60
N PHE A 311 -18.22 15.04 -8.41
CA PHE A 311 -19.32 14.22 -7.94
C PHE A 311 -20.49 15.11 -7.52
N SER A 312 -21.73 14.61 -7.71
CA SER A 312 -22.84 15.13 -6.93
C SER A 312 -22.64 14.73 -5.46
N LEU A 313 -23.22 15.50 -4.54
CA LEU A 313 -23.21 15.15 -3.12
C LEU A 313 -23.77 13.75 -2.88
N ASP A 314 -24.86 13.40 -3.57
CA ASP A 314 -25.53 12.11 -3.44
C ASP A 314 -24.63 10.93 -3.79
N VAL A 315 -23.86 11.07 -4.87
CA VAL A 315 -22.91 10.05 -5.33
C VAL A 315 -21.76 9.93 -4.34
N ALA A 316 -21.21 11.05 -3.86
CA ALA A 316 -20.16 11.05 -2.84
C ALA A 316 -20.63 10.41 -1.52
N LEU A 317 -21.84 10.73 -1.08
CA LEU A 317 -22.45 10.15 0.13
C LEU A 317 -22.72 8.66 -0.02
N ARG A 318 -23.19 8.21 -1.19
CA ARG A 318 -23.42 6.77 -1.44
C ARG A 318 -22.11 5.98 -1.38
N MET A 319 -21.04 6.50 -1.98
CA MET A 319 -19.70 5.90 -1.88
C MET A 319 -19.21 5.89 -0.43
N ALA A 320 -19.26 7.04 0.28
CA ALA A 320 -18.82 7.13 1.67
C ALA A 320 -19.55 6.13 2.59
N ARG A 321 -20.87 5.97 2.42
CA ARG A 321 -21.68 4.97 3.14
C ARG A 321 -21.26 3.53 2.80
N GLY A 322 -21.06 3.22 1.52
CA GLY A 322 -20.62 1.90 1.09
C GLY A 322 -19.26 1.51 1.66
N ILE A 323 -18.31 2.46 1.64
CA ILE A 323 -16.95 2.29 2.16
C ILE A 323 -16.95 2.12 3.69
N ALA A 324 -17.69 2.97 4.42
CA ALA A 324 -17.80 2.85 5.87
C ALA A 324 -18.53 1.56 6.29
N SER A 325 -19.54 1.11 5.52
CA SER A 325 -20.25 -0.14 5.76
C SER A 325 -19.33 -1.35 5.61
N VAL A 326 -18.53 -1.41 4.53
CA VAL A 326 -17.61 -2.53 4.34
C VAL A 326 -16.48 -2.52 5.36
N ALA A 327 -15.96 -1.35 5.76
CA ALA A 327 -14.94 -1.28 6.79
C ALA A 327 -15.47 -1.75 8.17
N ALA A 328 -16.69 -1.36 8.56
CA ALA A 328 -17.35 -1.90 9.76
C ALA A 328 -17.52 -3.44 9.67
N HIS A 329 -17.87 -3.94 8.50
CA HIS A 329 -17.99 -5.37 8.24
C HIS A 329 -16.67 -6.10 8.44
N LEU A 330 -15.56 -5.60 7.88
CA LEU A 330 -14.23 -6.17 8.07
C LEU A 330 -13.80 -6.18 9.54
N HIS A 331 -14.05 -5.08 10.27
CA HIS A 331 -13.71 -4.97 11.70
C HIS A 331 -14.44 -6.01 12.55
N ARG A 332 -15.72 -6.28 12.26
CA ARG A 332 -16.49 -7.36 12.91
C ARG A 332 -15.94 -8.76 12.61
N HIS A 333 -15.31 -8.94 11.46
CA HIS A 333 -14.63 -10.17 11.08
C HIS A 333 -13.20 -10.27 11.65
N GLY A 334 -12.72 -9.25 12.36
CA GLY A 334 -11.36 -9.22 12.91
C GLY A 334 -10.31 -8.89 11.86
N ILE A 335 -10.67 -8.12 10.83
CA ILE A 335 -9.83 -7.76 9.69
C ILE A 335 -9.69 -6.24 9.64
N THR A 336 -8.46 -5.77 9.50
CA THR A 336 -8.17 -4.42 8.98
C THR A 336 -7.70 -4.56 7.53
N HIS A 337 -8.18 -3.70 6.63
CA HIS A 337 -7.77 -3.71 5.23
C HIS A 337 -6.34 -3.22 5.05
N GLY A 338 -5.92 -2.21 5.83
CA GLY A 338 -4.54 -1.70 5.85
C GLY A 338 -4.13 -0.85 4.62
N ASP A 339 -5.00 -0.79 3.61
CA ASP A 339 -4.81 -0.09 2.33
C ASP A 339 -6.09 0.54 1.78
N LEU A 340 -6.90 1.12 2.67
CA LEU A 340 -8.15 1.79 2.30
C LEU A 340 -7.84 3.08 1.53
N TYR A 341 -7.89 2.98 0.20
CA TYR A 341 -7.51 4.01 -0.77
C TYR A 341 -8.51 4.10 -1.92
N GLY A 342 -8.55 5.23 -2.61
CA GLY A 342 -9.38 5.42 -3.80
C GLY A 342 -8.96 4.52 -4.97
N HIS A 343 -7.68 4.23 -5.14
CA HIS A 343 -7.22 3.31 -6.20
C HIS A 343 -7.64 1.85 -5.97
N ASN A 344 -8.00 1.48 -4.73
CA ASN A 344 -8.51 0.16 -4.35
C ASN A 344 -10.05 0.10 -4.31
N ILE A 345 -10.72 1.20 -4.67
CA ILE A 345 -12.17 1.31 -4.69
C ILE A 345 -12.63 1.47 -6.12
N LEU A 346 -13.46 0.52 -6.57
CA LEU A 346 -14.18 0.60 -7.82
C LEU A 346 -15.51 1.32 -7.58
N TRP A 347 -15.93 2.17 -8.51
CA TRP A 347 -17.22 2.87 -8.43
C TRP A 347 -17.88 3.05 -9.79
N ASN A 348 -19.19 3.24 -9.82
CA ASN A 348 -19.99 3.56 -11.01
C ASN A 348 -20.70 4.92 -10.90
N GLU A 349 -21.32 5.40 -11.98
CA GLU A 349 -21.98 6.72 -12.00
C GLU A 349 -23.17 6.85 -11.03
N ALA A 350 -23.74 5.74 -10.58
CA ALA A 350 -24.79 5.74 -9.56
C ALA A 350 -24.23 5.96 -8.14
N GLY A 351 -22.90 5.90 -7.96
CA GLY A 351 -22.24 5.98 -6.66
C GLY A 351 -22.17 4.65 -5.92
N ASP A 352 -22.47 3.53 -6.57
CA ASP A 352 -22.21 2.21 -6.00
C ASP A 352 -20.71 1.96 -6.03
N CYS A 353 -20.18 1.33 -4.98
CA CYS A 353 -18.75 1.09 -4.85
C CYS A 353 -18.43 -0.33 -4.36
N LEU A 354 -17.29 -0.85 -4.79
CA LEU A 354 -16.73 -2.12 -4.39
C LEU A 354 -15.30 -1.92 -3.91
N LEU A 355 -15.01 -2.37 -2.69
CA LEU A 355 -13.65 -2.42 -2.15
C LEU A 355 -12.98 -3.73 -2.61
N GLY A 356 -11.73 -3.61 -3.03
CA GLY A 356 -10.87 -4.73 -3.40
C GLY A 356 -9.42 -4.52 -2.95
N ASP A 357 -8.54 -5.44 -3.36
CA ASP A 357 -7.11 -5.50 -3.01
C ASP A 357 -6.83 -5.65 -1.51
N PHE A 358 -6.86 -6.90 -1.05
CA PHE A 358 -6.57 -7.25 0.34
C PHE A 358 -5.07 -7.52 0.56
N GLY A 359 -4.19 -7.06 -0.33
CA GLY A 359 -2.74 -7.31 -0.26
C GLY A 359 -2.10 -6.90 1.06
N ALA A 360 -2.67 -5.89 1.71
CA ALA A 360 -2.20 -5.30 2.97
C ALA A 360 -3.01 -5.72 4.19
N ALA A 361 -4.07 -6.51 4.00
CA ALA A 361 -5.01 -6.82 5.06
C ALA A 361 -4.33 -7.62 6.17
N SER A 362 -4.71 -7.35 7.41
CA SER A 362 -4.13 -8.01 8.59
C SER A 362 -5.24 -8.43 9.55
N PHE A 363 -5.09 -9.63 10.13
CA PHE A 363 -5.99 -10.13 11.15
C PHE A 363 -5.66 -9.55 12.53
N HIS A 364 -6.69 -9.27 13.32
CA HIS A 364 -6.59 -8.84 14.71
C HIS A 364 -7.60 -9.57 15.59
N ALA A 365 -7.36 -9.58 16.90
CA ALA A 365 -8.28 -10.20 17.84
C ALA A 365 -9.67 -9.57 17.76
N LYS A 366 -10.72 -10.41 17.79
CA LYS A 366 -12.12 -9.96 17.86
C LYS A 366 -12.51 -9.45 19.25
N ALA A 367 -11.71 -9.76 20.26
CA ALA A 367 -11.90 -9.24 21.60
C ALA A 367 -11.72 -7.71 21.60
N ASP A 368 -12.61 -7.04 22.32
CA ASP A 368 -12.57 -5.59 22.45
C ASP A 368 -11.47 -5.15 23.43
N THR A 369 -10.28 -4.92 22.87
CA THR A 369 -9.08 -4.49 23.61
C THR A 369 -8.62 -3.11 23.16
N LEU A 370 -7.75 -2.45 23.94
CA LEU A 370 -7.14 -1.17 23.54
C LEU A 370 -6.38 -1.29 22.22
N GLU A 371 -5.66 -2.39 22.02
CA GLU A 371 -4.92 -2.68 20.79
C GLU A 371 -5.87 -2.83 19.59
N THR A 372 -6.90 -3.67 19.71
CA THR A 372 -7.92 -3.85 18.67
C THR A 372 -8.60 -2.53 18.31
N ARG A 373 -9.01 -1.74 19.31
CA ARG A 373 -9.62 -0.43 19.05
C ARG A 373 -8.66 0.49 18.31
N ALA A 374 -7.41 0.58 18.74
CA ALA A 374 -6.42 1.45 18.10
C ALA A 374 -6.15 1.05 16.64
N LEU A 375 -6.01 -0.25 16.34
CA LEU A 375 -5.88 -0.77 14.98
C LEU A 375 -7.06 -0.35 14.10
N GLN A 376 -8.28 -0.51 14.59
CA GLN A 376 -9.48 -0.07 13.88
C GLN A 376 -9.50 1.46 13.66
N ARG A 377 -9.06 2.24 14.65
CA ARG A 377 -9.01 3.71 14.56
C ARG A 377 -7.89 4.24 13.67
N ILE A 378 -6.84 3.48 13.41
CA ILE A 378 -5.87 3.79 12.37
C ILE A 378 -6.56 3.76 11.00
N GLU A 379 -7.35 2.72 10.72
CA GLU A 379 -8.10 2.61 9.46
C GLU A 379 -9.22 3.65 9.32
N VAL A 380 -9.82 4.09 10.42
CA VAL A 380 -10.77 5.22 10.41
C VAL A 380 -10.12 6.50 9.88
N ARG A 381 -8.84 6.75 10.16
CA ARG A 381 -8.13 7.89 9.55
C ARG A 381 -8.02 7.74 8.04
N ALA A 382 -7.83 6.52 7.53
CA ALA A 382 -7.79 6.26 6.09
C ALA A 382 -9.12 6.62 5.44
N PHE A 383 -10.23 6.23 6.07
CA PHE A 383 -11.56 6.68 5.66
C PHE A 383 -11.72 8.20 5.72
N GLY A 384 -11.24 8.86 6.79
CA GLY A 384 -11.28 10.32 6.90
C GLY A 384 -10.50 11.04 5.80
N VAL A 385 -9.34 10.51 5.41
CA VAL A 385 -8.55 11.03 4.27
C VAL A 385 -9.35 10.89 2.98
N LEU A 386 -9.87 9.68 2.72
CA LEU A 386 -10.67 9.39 1.52
C LEU A 386 -11.95 10.23 1.46
N LEU A 387 -12.63 10.43 2.58
CA LEU A 387 -13.80 11.30 2.68
C LEU A 387 -13.42 12.74 2.32
N GLY A 388 -12.30 13.25 2.82
CA GLY A 388 -11.77 14.56 2.42
C GLY A 388 -11.55 14.65 0.91
N GLU A 389 -10.92 13.64 0.31
CA GLU A 389 -10.72 13.57 -1.14
C GLU A 389 -12.05 13.56 -1.90
N LEU A 390 -13.05 12.81 -1.45
CA LEU A 390 -14.39 12.83 -2.07
C LEU A 390 -15.04 14.21 -1.99
N LEU A 391 -14.99 14.85 -0.81
CA LEU A 391 -15.61 16.16 -0.56
C LEU A 391 -14.96 17.29 -1.36
N GLU A 392 -13.64 17.27 -1.56
CA GLU A 392 -12.94 18.22 -2.43
C GLU A 392 -13.44 18.21 -3.89
N ARG A 393 -14.11 17.13 -4.31
CA ARG A 393 -14.65 16.94 -5.66
C ARG A 393 -16.16 17.19 -5.74
N VAL A 394 -16.78 17.57 -4.63
CA VAL A 394 -18.16 18.08 -4.58
C VAL A 394 -18.11 19.60 -4.62
N GLU A 395 -19.12 20.24 -5.22
CA GLU A 395 -19.22 21.69 -5.22
C GLU A 395 -19.31 22.24 -3.78
N ALA A 396 -18.44 23.18 -3.43
CA ALA A 396 -18.23 23.61 -2.04
C ALA A 396 -19.50 24.12 -1.33
N GLY A 397 -20.46 24.70 -2.07
CA GLY A 397 -21.73 25.19 -1.53
C GLY A 397 -22.75 24.10 -1.19
N LEU A 398 -22.49 22.85 -1.57
CA LEU A 398 -23.38 21.70 -1.34
C LEU A 398 -22.92 20.83 -0.16
N ILE A 399 -21.76 21.09 0.42
CA ILE A 399 -21.17 20.21 1.44
C ILE A 399 -21.74 20.55 2.83
N ASP A 400 -22.36 19.57 3.47
CA ASP A 400 -22.86 19.68 4.84
C ASP A 400 -21.71 19.86 5.85
N GLU A 401 -21.86 20.80 6.78
CA GLU A 401 -20.91 21.00 7.89
C GLU A 401 -20.70 19.72 8.72
N ALA A 402 -21.72 18.87 8.82
CA ALA A 402 -21.63 17.58 9.51
C ALA A 402 -20.62 16.63 8.84
N LEU A 403 -20.49 16.65 7.50
CA LEU A 403 -19.52 15.85 6.77
C LEU A 403 -18.10 16.36 7.00
N VAL A 404 -17.92 17.68 7.03
CA VAL A 404 -16.62 18.29 7.34
C VAL A 404 -16.23 18.01 8.79
N ALA A 405 -17.17 18.03 9.73
CA ALA A 405 -16.93 17.68 11.12
C ALA A 405 -16.57 16.19 11.28
N LEU A 406 -17.28 15.30 10.58
CA LEU A 406 -16.97 13.87 10.53
C LEU A 406 -15.55 13.62 10.01
N GLN A 407 -15.19 14.24 8.88
CA GLN A 407 -13.86 14.15 8.28
C GLN A 407 -12.77 14.55 9.28
N LYS A 408 -12.95 15.70 9.95
CA LYS A 408 -12.02 16.17 10.98
C LYS A 408 -11.93 15.20 12.16
N SER A 409 -13.07 14.66 12.62
CA SER A 409 -13.11 13.70 13.72
C SER A 409 -12.42 12.38 13.38
N CYS A 410 -12.44 11.94 12.12
CA CYS A 410 -11.73 10.75 11.65
C CYS A 410 -10.21 10.99 11.57
N CYS A 411 -9.79 12.21 11.23
CA CYS A 411 -8.38 12.56 11.02
C CYS A 411 -7.67 13.19 12.23
N GLN A 412 -8.35 13.31 13.37
CA GLN A 412 -7.78 13.95 14.56
C GLN A 412 -6.65 13.10 15.19
N PRO A 413 -5.69 13.75 15.90
CA PRO A 413 -4.40 13.14 16.26
C PRO A 413 -4.48 12.09 17.37
N ASP A 414 -5.45 12.14 18.28
CA ASP A 414 -5.63 11.11 19.30
C ASP A 414 -6.33 9.89 18.68
N VAL A 415 -5.57 8.82 18.46
CA VAL A 415 -6.07 7.61 17.77
C VAL A 415 -7.36 7.09 18.41
N LEU A 416 -7.45 6.99 19.73
CA LEU A 416 -8.60 6.37 20.40
C LEU A 416 -9.85 7.26 20.44
N ALA A 417 -9.70 8.57 20.28
CA ALA A 417 -10.83 9.49 20.22
C ALA A 417 -11.47 9.58 18.81
N ARG A 418 -10.92 8.89 17.80
CA ARG A 418 -11.57 8.76 16.49
C ARG A 418 -12.84 7.90 16.62
N PRO A 419 -13.90 8.15 15.84
CA PRO A 419 -15.12 7.35 15.90
C PRO A 419 -14.88 5.93 15.35
N SER A 420 -15.72 4.97 15.73
CA SER A 420 -15.82 3.66 15.08
C SER A 420 -16.53 3.75 13.74
N PHE A 421 -16.33 2.77 12.86
CA PHE A 421 -17.13 2.67 11.65
C PHE A 421 -18.63 2.47 11.92
N GLU A 422 -19.02 1.89 13.06
CA GLU A 422 -20.43 1.82 13.47
C GLU A 422 -21.01 3.22 13.77
N GLU A 423 -20.28 4.06 14.50
CA GLU A 423 -20.66 5.46 14.75
C GLU A 423 -20.65 6.30 13.45
N ILE A 424 -19.66 6.08 12.58
CA ILE A 424 -19.57 6.74 11.26
C ILE A 424 -20.79 6.36 10.41
N ASN A 425 -21.16 5.07 10.35
CA ASN A 425 -22.31 4.60 9.58
C ASN A 425 -23.62 5.23 10.10
N ALA A 426 -23.80 5.28 11.42
CA ALA A 426 -24.97 5.92 12.02
C ALA A 426 -25.06 7.42 11.65
N LEU A 427 -23.92 8.13 11.66
CA LEU A 427 -23.87 9.54 11.29
C LEU A 427 -24.09 9.76 9.78
N LEU A 428 -23.50 8.95 8.91
CA LEU A 428 -23.72 9.05 7.46
C LEU A 428 -25.17 8.73 7.06
N GLN A 429 -25.87 7.89 7.82
CA GLN A 429 -27.28 7.59 7.60
C GLN A 429 -28.22 8.73 8.06
N SER A 430 -27.82 9.52 9.06
CA SER A 430 -28.62 10.64 9.56
C SER A 430 -28.57 11.87 8.64
N ILE A 431 -27.52 11.99 7.83
CA ILE A 431 -27.37 13.03 6.81
C ILE A 431 -28.30 12.69 5.62
N GLN A 432 -29.57 13.12 5.68
CA GLN A 432 -30.54 12.92 4.60
C GLN A 432 -30.37 13.92 3.47
N HIS A 433 -30.67 13.46 2.24
CA HIS A 433 -30.78 14.26 1.03
C HIS A 433 -31.80 15.40 1.25
N GLN A 434 -31.35 16.65 1.24
CA GLN A 434 -32.26 17.79 1.08
C GLN A 434 -32.69 17.93 -0.38
#